data_AF-A0AAV5YIS1-F1
#
_entry.id   AF-A0AAV5YIS1-F1
#
_cell.length_a   1.000
_cell.length_b   1.000
_cell.length_c   1.000
_cell.angle_alpha   90.00
_cell.angle_beta   90.00
_cell.angle_gamma   90.00
#
_symmetry.space_group_name_H-M   'P 1'
#
loop_
_entity.id
_entity.type
_entity.pdbx_description
1 polymer ?
#
loop_
_entity_poly.entity_id
_entity_poly.type
_entity_poly.pdbx_seq_one_letter_code
_entity_poly.pdbx_strand_id
1 'polypeptide(L)'
;MPMPVATSRTLRLGLQSEWDPYTAGPGHQGLLAWDSRVRTLLRVLVSYPEVRYILPDRISLDPAADPRTLETIARFLERQSWLVRRVAVS
;
A
#
# COMPACT_ATOMS: atom_id res chain seq x y z
N MET A 1 14.51 -24.36 18.74
CA MET A 1 14.29 -22.91 18.70
C MET A 1 13.08 -22.65 17.80
N PRO A 2 11.91 -22.22 18.31
CA PRO A 2 10.87 -21.74 17.41
C PRO A 2 11.42 -20.51 16.69
N MET A 3 11.45 -20.57 15.37
CA MET A 3 11.77 -19.41 14.54
C MET A 3 10.75 -18.33 14.89
N PRO A 4 11.15 -17.06 15.13
CA PRO A 4 10.16 -16.00 15.22
C PRO A 4 9.44 -15.99 13.87
N VAL A 5 8.15 -16.34 13.89
CA VAL A 5 7.26 -16.08 12.75
C VAL A 5 7.23 -14.57 12.62
N ALA A 6 8.09 -14.05 11.76
CA ALA A 6 8.21 -12.63 11.54
C ALA A 6 6.86 -12.17 10.96
N THR A 7 6.01 -11.59 11.82
CA THR A 7 4.66 -11.17 11.46
C THR A 7 4.81 -10.17 10.31
N SER A 8 4.33 -10.56 9.12
CA SER A 8 4.48 -9.75 7.92
C SER A 8 3.70 -8.46 8.09
N ARG A 9 4.39 -7.32 8.18
CA ARG A 9 3.77 -6.01 8.35
C ARG A 9 3.07 -5.62 7.07
N THR A 10 1.75 -5.49 7.11
CA THR A 10 0.94 -5.24 5.92
C THR A 10 0.06 -4.02 6.10
N LEU A 11 0.07 -3.13 5.11
CA LEU A 11 -0.92 -2.07 4.98
C LEU A 11 -2.02 -2.54 4.02
N ARG A 12 -3.27 -2.51 4.47
CA ARG A 12 -4.46 -2.73 3.64
C ARG A 12 -5.14 -1.41 3.36
N LEU A 13 -5.51 -1.18 2.11
CA LEU A 13 -6.11 0.05 1.64
C LEU A 13 -7.58 -0.18 1.33
N GLY A 14 -8.46 0.62 1.92
CA GLY A 14 -9.77 0.83 1.33
C GLY A 14 -9.64 1.95 0.31
N LEU A 15 -9.85 1.63 -0.96
CA LEU A 15 -9.74 2.59 -2.06
C LEU A 15 -11.09 3.27 -2.31
N GLN A 16 -11.08 4.41 -3.00
CA GLN A 16 -12.32 4.99 -3.51
C GLN A 16 -12.95 4.05 -4.54
N SER A 17 -14.27 4.10 -4.69
CA SER A 17 -15.02 3.18 -5.54
C SER A 17 -14.57 3.21 -7.01
N GLU A 18 -14.13 4.35 -7.51
CA GLU A 18 -13.61 4.48 -8.88
C GLU A 18 -12.26 3.77 -9.10
N TRP A 19 -11.54 3.43 -8.01
CA TRP A 19 -10.24 2.76 -8.00
C TRP A 19 -10.29 1.36 -7.39
N ASP A 20 -11.48 0.88 -7.01
CA ASP A 20 -11.64 -0.42 -6.37
C ASP A 20 -11.25 -1.54 -7.35
N PRO A 21 -10.27 -2.39 -7.03
CA PRO A 21 -9.71 -3.34 -7.99
C PRO A 21 -10.66 -4.47 -8.39
N TYR A 22 -11.77 -4.65 -7.66
CA TYR A 22 -12.75 -5.69 -7.90
C TYR A 22 -13.97 -5.19 -8.66
N THR A 23 -14.23 -3.88 -8.66
CA THR A 23 -15.41 -3.27 -9.27
C THR A 23 -15.10 -2.21 -10.33
N ALA A 24 -13.91 -1.61 -10.31
CA ALA A 24 -13.50 -0.59 -11.27
C ALA A 24 -13.20 -1.19 -12.66
N GLY A 25 -13.40 -0.37 -13.69
CA GLY A 25 -13.13 -0.75 -15.08
C GLY A 25 -11.64 -1.00 -15.35
N PRO A 26 -11.31 -1.57 -16.54
CA PRO A 26 -9.93 -1.83 -16.94
C PRO A 26 -9.04 -0.59 -16.76
N GLY A 27 -7.85 -0.77 -16.19
CA GLY A 27 -6.88 0.30 -15.98
C GLY A 27 -7.01 1.08 -14.66
N HIS A 28 -8.06 0.85 -13.85
CA HIS A 28 -8.29 1.51 -12.55
C HIS A 28 -8.15 0.53 -11.36
N GLN A 29 -7.20 -0.40 -11.45
CA GLN A 29 -7.00 -1.45 -10.46
C GLN A 29 -6.13 -0.98 -9.28
N GLY A 30 -6.64 0.00 -8.53
CA GLY A 30 -6.01 0.52 -7.31
C GLY A 30 -4.58 1.02 -7.51
N LEU A 31 -3.67 0.56 -6.64
CA LEU A 31 -2.25 0.93 -6.67
C LEU A 31 -1.52 0.51 -7.95
N LEU A 32 -2.09 -0.37 -8.77
CA LEU A 32 -1.48 -0.84 -10.01
C LEU A 32 -2.18 -0.28 -11.27
N ALA A 33 -3.05 0.73 -11.09
CA ALA A 33 -3.69 1.43 -12.20
C ALA A 33 -2.68 2.09 -13.15
N TRP A 34 -3.06 2.25 -14.43
CA TRP A 34 -2.23 2.88 -15.46
C TRP A 34 -2.12 4.40 -15.29
N ASP A 35 -2.88 4.99 -14.36
CA ASP A 35 -2.91 6.41 -14.08
C ASP A 35 -1.53 6.98 -13.68
N SER A 36 -1.24 8.19 -14.15
CA SER A 36 0.05 8.86 -13.95
C SER A 36 0.34 9.24 -12.48
N ARG A 37 -0.71 9.56 -11.71
CA ARG A 37 -0.61 9.88 -10.29
C ARG A 37 -0.35 8.61 -9.49
N VAL A 38 -1.02 7.52 -9.85
CA VAL A 38 -0.78 6.18 -9.26
C VAL A 38 0.66 5.72 -9.51
N ARG A 39 1.18 5.88 -10.73
CA ARG A 39 2.59 5.60 -11.04
C ARG A 39 3.57 6.43 -10.22
N THR A 40 3.25 7.70 -9.97
CA THR A 40 4.08 8.56 -9.12
C THR A 40 4.06 8.08 -7.67
N LEU A 41 2.90 7.70 -7.16
CA LEU A 41 2.75 7.05 -5.85
C LEU A 41 3.60 5.78 -5.75
N LEU A 42 3.51 4.89 -6.74
CA LEU A 42 4.29 3.67 -6.78
C LEU A 42 5.79 3.95 -6.72
N ARG A 43 6.30 4.94 -7.49
CA ARG A 43 7.72 5.32 -7.44
C ARG A 43 8.18 5.75 -6.04
N VAL A 44 7.33 6.48 -5.32
CA VAL A 44 7.61 6.84 -3.93
C VAL A 44 7.59 5.60 -3.03
N LEU A 45 6.59 4.73 -3.18
CA LEU A 45 6.47 3.52 -2.36
C LEU A 45 7.65 2.55 -2.55
N VAL A 46 8.12 2.35 -3.79
CA VAL A 46 9.27 1.48 -4.07
C VAL A 46 10.62 2.11 -3.69
N SER A 47 10.64 3.40 -3.32
CA SER A 47 11.84 4.03 -2.77
C SER A 47 12.10 3.68 -1.31
N TYR A 48 11.11 3.14 -0.61
CA TYR A 48 11.28 2.60 0.74
C TYR A 48 11.86 1.19 0.64
N PRO A 49 13.09 0.94 1.12
CA PRO A 49 13.72 -0.39 1.02
C PRO A 49 12.97 -1.46 1.81
N GLU A 50 12.15 -1.06 2.79
CA GLU A 50 11.31 -1.96 3.57
C GLU A 50 10.12 -2.49 2.78
N VAL A 51 9.74 -1.87 1.66
CA VAL A 51 8.61 -2.34 0.84
C VAL A 51 9.02 -3.56 0.03
N ARG A 52 8.37 -4.70 0.29
CA ARG A 52 8.66 -5.98 -0.37
C ARG A 52 7.78 -6.22 -1.60
N TYR A 53 6.46 -6.08 -1.43
CA TYR A 53 5.49 -6.35 -2.49
C TYR A 53 4.33 -5.36 -2.44
N ILE A 54 3.84 -4.98 -3.61
CA ILE A 54 2.67 -4.10 -3.77
C ILE A 54 1.62 -4.86 -4.58
N LEU A 55 0.40 -4.87 -4.07
CA LEU A 55 -0.81 -5.38 -4.69
C LEU A 55 -1.81 -4.22 -4.87
N PRO A 56 -2.88 -4.40 -5.66
CA PRO A 56 -3.83 -3.32 -5.95
C PRO A 56 -4.36 -2.58 -4.71
N ASP A 57 -4.63 -3.31 -3.62
CA ASP A 57 -5.19 -2.78 -2.37
C ASP A 57 -4.28 -3.01 -1.15
N ARG A 58 -3.05 -3.52 -1.34
CA ARG A 58 -2.19 -3.92 -0.20
C ARG A 58 -0.71 -3.65 -0.44
N ILE A 59 0.00 -3.33 0.63
CA ILE A 59 1.46 -3.16 0.63
C ILE A 59 2.04 -4.03 1.73
N SER A 60 2.98 -4.90 1.38
CA SER A 60 3.71 -5.74 2.32
C SER A 60 5.10 -5.17 2.56
N LEU A 61 5.45 -5.03 3.83
CA LEU A 61 6.75 -4.54 4.27
C LEU A 61 7.58 -5.68 4.87
N ASP A 62 8.88 -5.44 4.99
CA ASP A 62 9.78 -6.25 5.78
C ASP A 62 9.26 -6.35 7.23
N PRO A 63 9.15 -7.55 7.80
CA PRO A 63 8.72 -7.69 9.19
C PRO A 63 9.67 -7.03 10.20
N ALA A 64 10.93 -6.83 9.84
CA ALA A 64 11.93 -6.09 10.61
C ALA A 64 11.92 -4.58 10.37
N ALA A 65 11.03 -4.07 9.51
CA ALA A 65 10.88 -2.64 9.26
C ALA A 65 10.59 -1.87 10.57
N ASP A 66 11.11 -0.65 10.69
CA ASP A 66 10.78 0.23 11.82
C ASP A 66 9.26 0.52 11.84
N PRO A 67 8.55 0.36 12.98
CA PRO A 67 7.17 0.81 13.13
C PRO A 67 6.90 2.23 12.63
N ARG A 68 7.85 3.15 12.78
CA ARG A 68 7.74 4.53 12.29
C ARG A 68 7.69 4.62 10.77
N THR A 69 8.36 3.72 10.05
CA THR A 69 8.30 3.66 8.58
C THR A 69 6.89 3.28 8.14
N LEU A 70 6.28 2.30 8.81
CA LEU A 70 4.92 1.86 8.56
C LEU A 70 3.91 2.99 8.78
N GLU A 71 4.01 3.70 9.90
CA GLU A 71 3.18 4.88 10.20
C GLU A 71 3.39 6.02 9.18
N THR A 72 4.63 6.25 8.76
CA THR A 72 4.96 7.27 7.76
C THR A 72 4.30 6.97 6.43
N ILE A 73 4.40 5.72 5.96
CA ILE A 73 3.77 5.27 4.72
C ILE A 73 2.24 5.30 4.85
N ALA A 74 1.68 4.86 5.98
CA ALA A 74 0.24 4.91 6.23
C ALA A 74 -0.29 6.35 6.14
N ARG A 75 0.32 7.30 6.86
CA ARG A 75 -0.04 8.72 6.82
C ARG A 75 0.15 9.32 5.42
N PHE A 76 1.18 8.90 4.69
CA PHE A 76 1.38 9.34 3.31
C PHE A 76 0.25 8.90 2.39
N LEU A 77 -0.21 7.64 2.52
CA LEU A 77 -1.32 7.08 1.76
C LEU A 77 -2.66 7.72 2.14
N GLU A 78 -2.90 7.97 3.42
CA GLU A 78 -4.11 8.68 3.90
C GLU A 78 -4.24 10.08 3.33
N ARG A 79 -3.12 10.77 3.07
CA ARG A 79 -3.12 12.08 2.39
C ARG A 79 -3.54 12.00 0.92
N GLN A 80 -3.54 10.81 0.31
CA GLN A 80 -3.97 10.59 -1.07
C GLN A 80 -5.48 10.32 -1.14
N SER A 81 -6.29 11.25 -0.60
CA SER A 81 -7.75 11.09 -0.45
C SER A 81 -8.50 10.87 -1.78
N TRP A 82 -7.88 11.23 -2.90
CA TRP A 82 -8.38 10.96 -4.24
C TRP A 82 -8.31 9.47 -4.64
N LEU A 83 -7.47 8.67 -3.99
CA LEU A 83 -7.26 7.25 -4.25
C LEU A 83 -7.68 6.39 -3.05
N VAL A 84 -7.26 6.81 -1.85
CA VAL A 84 -7.37 6.05 -0.60
C VAL A 84 -8.48 6.65 0.26
N ARG A 85 -9.42 5.80 0.66
CA ARG A 85 -10.50 6.12 1.61
C ARG A 85 -10.11 5.77 3.05
N ARG A 86 -9.39 4.66 3.27
CA ARG A 86 -8.85 4.29 4.59
C ARG A 86 -7.58 3.45 4.46
N VAL A 87 -6.77 3.44 5.53
CA VAL A 87 -5.64 2.53 5.69
C VAL A 87 -5.83 1.71 6.96
N ALA A 88 -5.53 0.41 6.89
CA ALA A 88 -5.52 -0.49 8.04
C ALA A 88 -4.16 -1.18 8.13
N VAL A 89 -3.60 -1.22 9.34
CA VAL A 89 -2.33 -1.89 9.64
C VAL A 89 -2.60 -3.30 10.16
N SER A 90 -1.83 -4.29 9.73
CA SER A 90 -1.93 -5.70 10.16
C SER A 90 -0.55 -6.35 10.28
#